data_AF-A0A975BAB9-F1
#
_entry.id   AF-A0A975BAB9-F1
#
_cell.length_a   1.000
_cell.length_b   1.000
_cell.length_c   1.000
_cell.angle_alpha   90.00
_cell.angle_beta   90.00
_cell.angle_gamma   90.00
#
_symmetry.space_group_name_H-M   'P 1'
#
loop_
_entity.id
_entity.type
_entity.pdbx_description
1 polymer ?
#
loop_
_entity_poly.entity_id
_entity_poly.type
_entity_poly.pdbx_seq_one_letter_code
_entity_poly.pdbx_strand_id
1 'polypeptide(L)'
;MIEIKDIVINKIAVSDVVANSVGIINALNGKNAMVLFVGLNKILRVDIKNLEVLNVEHTGKGYEKKICNICHILKPTEEFDINQTDAKGQKTTRPSCKECRKDIDGVKLTIAEKKKMDKLKPEKGNVFECPICMKRTIVGVTANLVRDHDHKTGKGREWICDSCNTGLGKFKDNIQFLENVINYLKKYE
;
A
#
# COMPACT_ATOMS: atom_id res chain seq x y z
N MET A 1 3.07 -32.52 5.12
CA MET A 1 3.18 -32.19 6.55
C MET A 1 3.51 -30.71 6.64
N ILE A 2 3.17 -30.07 7.76
CA ILE A 2 3.56 -28.68 7.99
C ILE A 2 5.01 -28.64 8.48
N GLU A 3 5.82 -27.74 7.94
CA GLU A 3 7.26 -27.58 8.21
C GLU A 3 7.61 -26.17 8.71
N ILE A 4 8.80 -26.03 9.30
CA ILE A 4 9.33 -24.71 9.70
C ILE A 4 9.60 -23.91 8.42
N LYS A 5 9.27 -22.62 8.43
CA LYS A 5 9.24 -21.69 7.28
C LYS A 5 8.09 -21.87 6.30
N ASP A 6 7.19 -22.84 6.50
CA ASP A 6 5.95 -22.86 5.72
C ASP A 6 5.17 -21.56 5.90
N ILE A 7 4.65 -21.06 4.78
CA ILE A 7 3.70 -19.97 4.76
C ILE A 7 2.31 -20.59 4.94
N VAL A 8 1.59 -20.11 5.94
CA VAL A 8 0.28 -20.66 6.33
C VAL A 8 -0.77 -19.56 6.43
N ILE A 9 -2.03 -19.97 6.36
CA ILE A 9 -3.17 -19.18 6.83
C ILE A 9 -3.83 -19.86 8.03
N ASN A 10 -4.41 -19.06 8.92
CA ASN A 10 -5.29 -19.58 9.96
C ASN A 10 -6.72 -19.74 9.45
N LYS A 11 -7.32 -20.91 9.68
CA LYS A 11 -8.69 -21.23 9.26
C LYS A 11 -9.76 -20.59 10.14
N ILE A 12 -9.42 -20.27 11.39
CA ILE A 12 -10.29 -19.63 12.37
C ILE A 12 -9.56 -18.46 13.02
N ALA A 13 -10.30 -17.52 13.61
CA ALA A 13 -9.69 -16.46 14.40
C ALA A 13 -8.90 -17.03 15.59
N VAL A 14 -7.73 -16.44 15.87
CA VAL A 14 -6.88 -16.80 17.00
C VAL A 14 -6.46 -15.53 17.72
N SER A 15 -6.97 -15.31 18.93
CA SER A 15 -6.80 -14.03 19.65
C SER A 15 -7.34 -12.86 18.81
N ASP A 16 -6.51 -11.87 18.48
CA ASP A 16 -6.77 -10.71 17.62
C ASP A 16 -6.49 -10.97 16.13
N VAL A 17 -5.96 -12.14 15.78
CA VAL A 17 -5.69 -12.54 14.40
C VAL A 17 -6.95 -13.12 13.78
N VAL A 18 -7.53 -12.41 12.81
CA VAL A 18 -8.71 -12.86 12.05
C VAL A 18 -8.38 -14.03 11.13
N ALA A 19 -9.39 -14.80 10.69
CA ALA A 19 -9.19 -15.88 9.73
C ALA A 19 -8.53 -15.40 8.41
N ASN A 20 -7.84 -16.30 7.73
CA ASN A 20 -7.08 -16.06 6.50
C ASN A 20 -5.87 -15.12 6.65
N SER A 21 -5.45 -14.80 7.87
CA SER A 21 -4.22 -14.04 8.11
C SER A 21 -3.02 -14.92 7.76
N VAL A 22 -2.12 -14.38 6.95
CA VAL A 22 -0.91 -15.08 6.52
C VAL A 22 0.13 -15.01 7.62
N GLY A 23 0.74 -16.16 7.90
CA GLY A 23 1.84 -16.28 8.83
C GLY A 23 2.92 -17.22 8.34
N ILE A 24 4.06 -17.18 9.03
CA ILE A 24 5.21 -18.03 8.77
C ILE A 24 5.47 -18.87 10.02
N ILE A 25 5.74 -20.16 9.84
CA ILE A 25 6.03 -21.05 10.96
C ILE A 25 7.46 -20.85 11.43
N ASN A 26 7.61 -20.43 12.69
CA ASN A 26 8.89 -20.25 13.34
C ASN A 26 9.34 -21.50 14.11
N ALA A 27 8.41 -22.28 14.65
CA ALA A 27 8.71 -23.50 15.40
C ALA A 27 7.51 -24.47 15.43
N LEU A 28 7.78 -25.75 15.66
CA LEU A 28 6.78 -26.82 15.80
C LEU A 28 6.96 -27.53 17.15
N ASN A 29 5.86 -27.69 17.89
CA ASN A 29 5.82 -28.32 19.22
C ASN A 29 4.63 -29.29 19.28
N GLY A 30 4.86 -30.52 18.83
CA GLY A 30 3.82 -31.56 18.77
C GLY A 30 2.66 -31.14 17.88
N LYS A 31 1.47 -30.98 18.47
CA LYS A 31 0.25 -30.53 17.76
C LYS A 31 0.15 -29.01 17.53
N ASN A 32 1.14 -28.24 17.95
CA ASN A 32 1.11 -26.78 17.88
C ASN A 32 2.26 -26.24 17.03
N ALA A 33 2.02 -25.13 16.35
CA ALA A 33 3.03 -24.33 15.68
C ALA A 33 3.13 -22.95 16.35
N MET A 34 4.34 -22.39 16.39
CA MET A 34 4.56 -20.97 16.67
C MET A 34 4.56 -20.24 15.34
N VAL A 35 3.54 -19.43 15.10
CA VAL A 35 3.31 -18.76 13.82
C VAL A 35 3.52 -17.26 13.98
N LEU A 36 4.42 -16.68 13.21
CA LEU A 36 4.54 -15.23 13.05
C LEU A 36 3.50 -14.76 12.04
N PHE A 37 2.42 -14.14 12.52
CA PHE A 37 1.46 -13.46 11.66
C PHE A 37 2.00 -12.11 11.21
N VAL A 38 2.21 -11.97 9.90
CA VAL A 38 3.00 -10.88 9.32
C VAL A 38 2.32 -9.53 9.49
N GLY A 39 1.02 -9.45 9.25
CA GLY A 39 0.28 -8.18 9.27
C GLY A 39 0.24 -7.49 10.62
N LEU A 40 0.23 -8.27 11.71
CA LEU A 40 0.26 -7.75 13.08
C LEU A 40 1.66 -7.82 13.71
N ASN A 41 2.65 -8.37 12.99
CA ASN A 41 3.99 -8.67 13.50
C ASN A 41 3.96 -9.38 14.87
N LYS A 42 3.14 -10.43 14.97
CA LYS A 42 2.83 -11.12 16.24
C LYS A 42 3.06 -12.61 16.13
N ILE A 43 3.78 -13.18 17.10
CA ILE A 43 3.96 -14.63 17.21
C ILE A 43 2.87 -15.20 18.11
N LEU A 44 2.12 -16.18 17.59
CA LEU A 44 1.09 -16.89 18.35
C LEU A 44 1.31 -18.41 18.28
N ARG A 45 0.93 -19.09 19.36
CA ARG A 45 0.82 -20.55 19.38
C ARG A 45 -0.52 -20.96 18.77
N VAL A 46 -0.50 -21.77 17.72
CA VAL A 46 -1.70 -22.21 17.00
C VAL A 46 -1.68 -23.73 16.88
N ASP A 47 -2.83 -24.37 17.11
CA ASP A 47 -3.01 -25.80 16.81
C ASP A 47 -2.84 -26.01 15.30
N ILE A 48 -1.98 -26.95 14.90
CA ILE A 48 -1.69 -27.27 13.50
C ILE A 48 -2.96 -27.58 12.73
N LYS A 49 -3.98 -28.17 13.38
CA LYS A 49 -5.27 -28.47 12.74
C LYS A 49 -6.02 -27.21 12.28
N ASN A 50 -5.69 -26.04 12.82
CA ASN A 50 -6.29 -24.75 12.48
C ASN A 50 -5.46 -23.97 11.44
N LEU A 51 -4.37 -24.56 10.94
CA LEU A 51 -3.54 -23.99 9.89
C LEU A 51 -3.80 -24.70 8.56
N GLU A 52 -3.53 -23.98 7.49
CA GLU A 52 -3.50 -24.48 6.12
C GLU A 52 -2.25 -23.92 5.44
N VAL A 53 -1.47 -24.78 4.78
CA VAL A 53 -0.28 -24.36 4.03
C VAL A 53 -0.73 -23.61 2.78
N LEU A 54 -0.22 -22.39 2.61
CA LEU A 54 -0.54 -21.53 1.50
C LEU A 54 0.56 -21.62 0.44
N ASN A 55 0.20 -22.06 -0.75
CA ASN A 55 1.08 -21.96 -1.92
C ASN A 55 1.03 -20.52 -2.47
N VAL A 56 2.02 -19.71 -2.11
CA VAL A 56 2.08 -18.29 -2.49
C VAL A 56 2.21 -18.05 -4.00
N GLU A 57 2.77 -19.01 -4.75
CA GLU A 57 2.88 -18.94 -6.22
C GLU A 57 1.49 -19.01 -6.88
N HIS A 58 0.48 -19.51 -6.17
CA HIS A 58 -0.92 -19.58 -6.61
C HIS A 58 -1.78 -18.46 -6.04
N THR A 59 -1.18 -17.28 -5.83
CA THR A 59 -1.88 -16.09 -5.34
C THR A 59 -1.55 -14.86 -6.17
N GLY A 60 -2.43 -13.86 -6.14
CA GLY A 60 -2.21 -12.59 -6.81
C GLY A 60 -2.72 -12.59 -8.24
N LYS A 61 -1.91 -12.08 -9.18
CA LYS A 61 -2.37 -11.83 -10.54
C LYS A 61 -2.64 -13.14 -11.27
N GLY A 62 -3.84 -13.27 -11.83
CA GLY A 62 -4.25 -14.50 -12.52
C GLY A 62 -4.87 -15.56 -11.60
N TYR A 63 -4.95 -15.31 -10.29
CA TYR A 63 -5.55 -16.20 -9.30
C TYR A 63 -6.77 -15.56 -8.61
N GLU A 64 -7.63 -16.39 -8.04
CA GLU A 64 -8.87 -15.96 -7.36
C GLU A 64 -8.62 -15.20 -6.07
N LYS A 65 -7.47 -15.44 -5.41
CA LYS A 65 -7.11 -14.83 -4.13
C LYS A 65 -5.76 -14.14 -4.20
N LYS A 66 -5.59 -13.11 -3.39
CA LYS A 66 -4.38 -12.30 -3.28
C LYS A 66 -4.10 -11.95 -1.83
N ILE A 67 -2.82 -11.92 -1.46
CA ILE A 67 -2.36 -11.47 -0.14
C ILE A 67 -2.24 -9.94 -0.15
N CYS A 68 -2.89 -9.28 0.81
CA CYS A 68 -2.73 -7.83 0.99
C CYS A 68 -1.35 -7.48 1.53
N ASN A 69 -0.65 -6.51 0.93
CA ASN A 69 0.69 -6.12 1.38
C ASN A 69 0.72 -5.27 2.68
N ILE A 70 -0.44 -4.97 3.26
CA ILE A 70 -0.57 -4.21 4.52
C ILE A 70 -0.98 -5.18 5.63
N CYS A 71 -2.22 -5.66 5.60
CA CYS A 71 -2.74 -6.55 6.64
C CYS A 71 -2.28 -8.01 6.49
N HIS A 72 -1.68 -8.39 5.35
CA HIS A 72 -1.25 -9.76 5.07
C HIS A 72 -2.36 -10.80 5.25
N ILE A 73 -3.59 -10.43 4.93
CA ILE A 73 -4.73 -11.37 4.86
C ILE A 73 -4.90 -11.83 3.42
N LEU A 74 -5.09 -13.14 3.22
CA LEU A 74 -5.47 -13.72 1.94
C LEU A 74 -6.95 -13.40 1.66
N LYS A 75 -7.21 -12.64 0.61
CA LYS A 75 -8.55 -12.14 0.25
C LYS A 75 -8.88 -12.45 -1.20
N PRO A 76 -10.18 -12.53 -1.56
CA PRO A 76 -10.59 -12.59 -2.95
C PRO A 76 -10.05 -11.40 -3.77
N THR A 77 -9.71 -11.62 -5.04
CA THR A 77 -9.09 -10.60 -5.90
C THR A 77 -9.98 -9.36 -6.09
N GLU A 78 -11.30 -9.51 -6.04
CA GLU A 78 -12.29 -8.43 -6.09
C GLU A 78 -12.26 -7.49 -4.87
N GLU A 79 -11.61 -7.89 -3.76
CA GLU A 79 -11.35 -7.01 -2.62
C GLU A 79 -10.19 -6.03 -2.87
N PHE A 80 -9.60 -6.04 -4.08
CA PHE A 80 -8.52 -5.13 -4.48
C PHE A 80 -8.95 -4.31 -5.70
N ASP A 81 -8.76 -2.99 -5.63
CA ASP A 81 -9.09 -2.12 -6.76
C ASP A 81 -8.16 -2.36 -7.95
N ILE A 82 -8.72 -2.40 -9.16
CA ILE A 82 -7.95 -2.40 -10.40
C ILE A 82 -7.25 -1.04 -10.54
N ASN A 83 -5.94 -1.04 -10.80
CA ASN A 83 -5.13 0.18 -10.89
C ASN A 83 -4.48 0.37 -12.26
N GLN A 84 -4.12 -0.72 -12.94
CA GLN A 84 -3.43 -0.66 -14.23
C GLN A 84 -3.86 -1.80 -15.14
N THR A 85 -3.50 -1.70 -16.41
CA THR A 85 -3.59 -2.79 -17.38
C THR A 85 -2.18 -3.00 -17.94
N ASP A 86 -1.71 -4.24 -17.99
CA ASP A 86 -0.39 -4.55 -18.51
C ASP A 86 -0.37 -4.60 -20.05
N ALA A 87 0.82 -4.83 -20.63
CA ALA A 87 1.00 -4.94 -22.08
C ALA A 87 0.23 -6.12 -22.71
N LYS A 88 -0.19 -7.12 -21.93
CA LYS A 88 -0.98 -8.27 -22.37
C LYS A 88 -2.49 -8.04 -22.21
N GLY A 89 -2.92 -6.82 -21.84
CA GLY A 89 -4.32 -6.48 -21.59
C GLY A 89 -4.86 -6.96 -20.23
N GLN A 90 -4.03 -7.57 -19.39
CA GLN A 90 -4.44 -8.09 -18.09
C GLN A 90 -4.52 -6.98 -17.05
N LYS A 91 -5.64 -6.97 -16.32
CA LYS A 91 -5.85 -6.02 -15.23
C LYS A 91 -4.91 -6.34 -14.07
N THR A 92 -4.30 -5.30 -13.52
CA THR A 92 -3.42 -5.36 -12.36
C THR A 92 -4.08 -4.62 -11.22
N THR A 93 -4.30 -5.31 -10.10
CA THR A 93 -4.91 -4.75 -8.90
C THR A 93 -3.88 -4.09 -7.99
N ARG A 94 -4.33 -3.13 -7.17
CA ARG A 94 -3.51 -2.57 -6.08
C ARG A 94 -3.00 -3.67 -5.16
N PRO A 95 -1.79 -3.53 -4.58
CA PRO A 95 -1.25 -4.54 -3.66
C PRO A 95 -1.95 -4.57 -2.30
N SER A 96 -2.56 -3.46 -1.89
CA SER A 96 -3.35 -3.31 -0.67
C SER A 96 -4.84 -3.50 -0.96
N CYS A 97 -5.55 -4.22 -0.09
CA CYS A 97 -7.00 -4.41 -0.21
C CYS A 97 -7.77 -3.10 0.03
N LYS A 98 -9.04 -3.08 -0.37
CA LYS A 98 -9.97 -1.94 -0.20
C LYS A 98 -10.07 -1.47 1.24
N GLU A 99 -10.02 -2.38 2.21
CA GLU A 99 -10.10 -2.01 3.62
C GLU A 99 -8.87 -1.22 4.06
N CYS A 100 -7.66 -1.73 3.83
CA CYS A 100 -6.43 -1.01 4.13
C CYS A 100 -6.27 0.29 3.33
N ARG A 101 -6.91 0.39 2.15
CA ARG A 101 -6.93 1.64 1.38
C ARG A 101 -7.69 2.75 2.07
N LYS A 102 -8.72 2.46 2.88
CA LYS A 102 -9.43 3.50 3.64
C LYS A 102 -8.48 4.28 4.53
N ASP A 103 -7.57 3.59 5.22
CA ASP A 103 -6.57 4.22 6.08
C ASP A 103 -5.48 4.95 5.29
N ILE A 104 -5.08 4.41 4.13
CA ILE A 104 -4.06 5.04 3.26
C ILE A 104 -4.60 6.30 2.56
N ASP A 105 -5.82 6.22 2.05
CA ASP A 105 -6.49 7.32 1.33
C ASP A 105 -6.92 8.42 2.30
N GLY A 106 -7.29 8.06 3.54
CA GLY A 106 -7.62 8.99 4.60
C GLY A 106 -8.76 9.96 4.23
N VAL A 107 -8.64 11.18 4.74
CA VAL A 107 -9.59 12.27 4.51
C VAL A 107 -9.37 12.86 3.12
N LYS A 108 -10.41 12.76 2.28
CA LYS A 108 -10.42 13.37 0.95
C LYS A 108 -10.32 14.89 1.03
N LEU A 109 -9.69 15.50 0.02
CA LEU A 109 -9.72 16.94 -0.22
C LEU A 109 -11.15 17.50 -0.13
N THR A 110 -11.38 18.46 0.76
CA THR A 110 -12.72 19.03 0.94
C THR A 110 -13.17 19.81 -0.29
N ILE A 111 -14.49 19.94 -0.49
CA ILE A 111 -15.05 20.68 -1.62
C ILE A 111 -14.59 22.14 -1.61
N ALA A 112 -14.53 22.78 -0.43
CA ALA A 112 -14.08 24.15 -0.28
C ALA A 112 -12.62 24.32 -0.68
N GLU A 113 -11.74 23.44 -0.21
CA GLU A 113 -10.31 23.46 -0.54
C GLU A 113 -10.07 23.14 -2.00
N LYS A 114 -10.80 22.18 -2.58
CA LYS A 114 -10.77 21.90 -4.02
C LYS A 114 -11.10 23.15 -4.84
N LYS A 115 -12.19 23.86 -4.51
CA LYS A 115 -12.57 25.11 -5.19
C LYS A 115 -11.49 26.20 -5.03
N LYS A 116 -10.86 26.30 -3.85
CA LYS A 116 -9.77 27.24 -3.59
C LYS A 116 -8.55 26.94 -4.46
N MET A 117 -8.13 25.68 -4.53
CA MET A 117 -6.98 25.26 -5.36
C MET A 117 -7.27 25.41 -6.85
N ASP A 118 -8.49 25.12 -7.31
CA ASP A 118 -8.87 25.22 -8.72
C ASP A 118 -8.80 26.66 -9.25
N LYS A 119 -9.03 27.68 -8.39
CA LYS A 119 -8.84 29.10 -8.74
C LYS A 119 -7.37 29.47 -8.99
N LEU A 120 -6.43 28.71 -8.42
CA LEU A 120 -4.98 28.92 -8.52
C LEU A 120 -4.33 27.90 -9.45
N LYS A 121 -5.12 27.17 -10.24
CA LYS A 121 -4.60 26.12 -11.12
C LYS A 121 -3.72 26.74 -12.21
N PRO A 122 -2.48 26.28 -12.40
CA PRO A 122 -1.65 26.68 -13.52
C PRO A 122 -2.34 26.38 -14.86
N GLU A 123 -2.36 27.37 -15.76
CA GLU A 123 -3.01 27.26 -17.06
C GLU A 123 -2.29 26.27 -17.97
N LYS A 124 -3.06 25.53 -18.77
CA LYS A 124 -2.51 24.57 -19.74
C LYS A 124 -1.67 25.31 -20.78
N GLY A 125 -0.48 24.78 -21.08
CA GLY A 125 0.47 25.39 -22.02
C GLY A 125 1.44 26.39 -21.39
N ASN A 126 1.19 26.85 -20.16
CA ASN A 126 2.14 27.73 -19.47
C ASN A 126 3.30 26.94 -18.85
N VAL A 127 4.40 27.64 -18.55
CA VAL A 127 5.53 27.08 -17.82
C VAL A 127 5.21 26.99 -16.34
N PHE A 128 5.49 25.85 -15.73
CA PHE A 128 5.35 25.58 -14.30
C PHE A 128 6.64 24.97 -13.74
N GLU A 129 7.10 25.47 -12.61
CA GLU A 129 8.21 24.91 -11.84
C GLU A 129 7.68 24.22 -10.58
N CYS A 130 7.96 22.92 -10.44
CA CYS A 130 7.47 22.16 -9.29
C CYS A 130 8.23 22.56 -8.01
N PRO A 131 7.54 22.92 -6.91
CA PRO A 131 8.20 23.39 -5.68
C PRO A 131 9.02 22.30 -4.97
N ILE A 132 8.80 21.02 -5.29
CA ILE A 132 9.50 19.88 -4.66
C ILE A 132 10.76 19.50 -5.44
N CYS A 133 10.64 19.24 -6.74
CA CYS A 133 11.75 18.74 -7.56
C CYS A 133 12.41 19.82 -8.42
N MET A 134 11.91 21.06 -8.39
CA MET A 134 12.41 22.21 -9.15
C MET A 134 12.46 22.03 -10.67
N LYS A 135 11.81 20.99 -11.20
CA LYS A 135 11.70 20.76 -12.65
C LYS A 135 10.71 21.74 -13.26
N ARG A 136 11.15 22.44 -14.30
CA ARG A 136 10.31 23.25 -15.19
C ARG A 136 9.61 22.38 -16.23
N THR A 137 8.33 22.62 -16.45
CA THR A 137 7.46 21.82 -17.32
C THR A 137 6.43 22.70 -18.03
N ILE A 138 5.89 22.24 -19.15
CA ILE A 138 4.73 22.83 -19.81
C ILE A 138 3.48 22.11 -19.32
N VAL A 139 2.58 22.84 -18.66
CA VAL A 139 1.40 22.29 -17.99
C VAL A 139 0.51 21.53 -18.97
N GLY A 140 0.29 20.24 -18.71
CA GLY A 140 -0.56 19.37 -19.54
C GLY A 140 0.05 18.96 -20.88
N VAL A 141 1.35 19.22 -21.08
CA VAL A 141 2.12 18.79 -22.26
C VAL A 141 3.28 17.88 -21.82
N THR A 142 4.21 18.39 -21.00
CA THR A 142 5.37 17.62 -20.54
C THR A 142 5.20 17.05 -19.15
N ALA A 143 4.22 17.54 -18.38
CA ALA A 143 3.84 16.99 -17.08
C ALA A 143 2.38 17.27 -16.73
N ASN A 144 1.78 16.33 -16.01
CA ASN A 144 0.49 16.52 -15.35
C ASN A 144 0.71 17.10 -13.95
N LEU A 145 -0.16 18.03 -13.57
CA LEU A 145 -0.19 18.62 -12.22
C LEU A 145 -1.38 18.08 -11.45
N VAL A 146 -1.20 17.95 -10.14
CA VAL A 146 -2.22 17.41 -9.22
C VAL A 146 -2.40 18.32 -8.01
N ARG A 147 -3.60 18.24 -7.42
CA ARG A 147 -3.94 18.90 -6.16
C ARG A 147 -3.41 18.04 -5.03
N ASP A 148 -2.29 18.45 -4.49
CA ASP A 148 -1.74 17.80 -3.32
C ASP A 148 -2.50 18.25 -2.05
N HIS A 149 -2.73 17.33 -1.11
CA HIS A 149 -3.51 17.60 0.09
C HIS A 149 -3.11 16.72 1.26
N ASP A 150 -3.38 17.19 2.47
CA ASP A 150 -3.15 16.43 3.67
C ASP A 150 -4.29 15.43 3.92
N HIS A 151 -3.99 14.14 3.87
CA HIS A 151 -4.94 13.04 4.06
C HIS A 151 -5.40 12.90 5.53
N LYS A 152 -4.90 13.69 6.47
CA LYS A 152 -5.41 13.74 7.85
C LYS A 152 -6.47 14.84 8.04
N THR A 153 -6.30 15.96 7.35
CA THR A 153 -7.15 17.16 7.55
C THR A 153 -8.06 17.48 6.37
N GLY A 154 -7.78 16.92 5.19
CA GLY A 154 -8.47 17.25 3.94
C GLY A 154 -8.15 18.65 3.40
N LYS A 155 -7.14 19.35 3.96
CA LYS A 155 -6.70 20.67 3.52
C LYS A 155 -5.76 20.58 2.32
N GLY A 156 -5.91 21.50 1.37
CA GLY A 156 -5.02 21.58 0.22
C GLY A 156 -3.62 22.03 0.65
N ARG A 157 -2.60 21.40 0.07
CA ARG A 157 -1.22 21.87 0.11
C ARG A 157 -1.01 22.80 -1.09
N GLU A 158 -0.37 22.32 -2.14
CA GLU A 158 -0.09 23.09 -3.35
C GLU A 158 -0.41 22.32 -4.63
N TRP A 159 -0.26 22.97 -5.79
CA TRP A 159 -0.15 22.27 -7.05
C TRP A 159 1.28 21.76 -7.22
N ILE A 160 1.44 20.46 -7.42
CA ILE A 160 2.73 19.83 -7.69
C ILE A 160 2.63 18.91 -8.90
N CYS A 161 3.77 18.48 -9.46
CA CYS A 161 3.75 17.49 -10.54
C CYS A 161 3.34 16.11 -10.01
N ASP A 162 2.65 15.32 -10.84
CA ASP A 162 2.15 13.98 -10.50
C ASP A 162 3.26 13.03 -10.02
N SER A 163 4.48 13.19 -10.55
CA SER A 163 5.65 12.41 -10.15
C SER A 163 6.03 12.67 -8.68
N CYS A 164 6.06 13.94 -8.24
CA CYS A 164 6.34 14.29 -6.85
C CYS A 164 5.23 13.80 -5.93
N ASN A 165 3.97 13.99 -6.31
CA ASN A 165 2.81 13.50 -5.54
C ASN A 165 2.87 11.98 -5.33
N THR A 166 3.12 11.22 -6.40
CA THR A 166 3.29 9.77 -6.30
C THR A 166 4.49 9.40 -5.43
N GLY A 167 5.57 10.19 -5.48
CA GLY A 167 6.74 10.05 -4.61
C GLY A 167 6.40 10.22 -3.13
N LEU A 168 5.68 11.28 -2.77
CA LEU A 168 5.23 11.53 -1.39
C LEU A 168 4.38 10.36 -0.86
N GLY A 169 3.48 9.84 -1.69
CA GLY A 169 2.65 8.68 -1.33
C GLY A 169 3.45 7.40 -1.07
N LYS A 170 4.61 7.20 -1.72
CA LYS A 170 5.51 6.06 -1.43
C LYS A 170 6.11 6.13 -0.03
N PHE A 171 6.29 7.34 0.49
CA PHE A 171 6.75 7.60 1.87
C PHE A 171 5.59 7.95 2.81
N LYS A 172 4.36 7.57 2.44
CA LYS A 172 3.13 7.72 3.24
C LYS A 172 2.89 9.15 3.76
N ASP A 173 3.32 10.16 2.99
CA ASP A 173 3.25 11.58 3.39
C ASP A 173 3.83 11.85 4.79
N ASN A 174 4.83 11.07 5.20
CA ASN A 174 5.36 11.06 6.57
C ASN A 174 6.81 11.56 6.60
N ILE A 175 7.04 12.62 7.36
CA ILE A 175 8.35 13.27 7.52
C ILE A 175 9.41 12.27 8.03
N GLN A 176 9.09 11.41 9.00
CA GLN A 176 10.03 10.44 9.55
C GLN A 176 10.55 9.47 8.49
N PHE A 177 9.70 9.06 7.53
CA PHE A 177 10.14 8.20 6.44
C PHE A 177 11.01 8.93 5.43
N LEU A 178 10.77 10.22 5.18
CA LEU A 178 11.64 11.05 4.34
C LEU A 178 13.01 11.29 5.01
N GLU A 179 13.06 11.50 6.33
CA GLU A 179 14.32 11.57 7.08
C GLU A 179 15.12 10.26 6.98
N ASN A 180 14.44 9.11 7.01
CA ASN A 180 15.10 7.82 6.79
C ASN A 180 15.70 7.72 5.38
N VAL A 181 15.06 8.29 4.36
CA VAL A 181 15.62 8.36 3.00
C VAL A 181 16.88 9.22 2.99
N ILE A 182 16.86 10.40 3.62
CA ILE A 182 18.03 11.27 3.72
C ILE A 182 19.19 10.55 4.41
N ASN A 183 18.93 9.91 5.55
CA ASN A 183 19.95 9.18 6.31
C ASN A 183 20.49 7.98 5.52
N TYR A 184 19.62 7.27 4.80
CA TYR A 184 20.02 6.18 3.93
C TYR A 184 20.97 6.67 2.82
N LEU A 185 20.65 7.78 2.14
CA LEU A 185 21.50 8.35 1.09
C LEU A 185 22.85 8.79 1.65
N LYS A 186 22.85 9.54 2.76
CA LYS A 186 24.07 9.99 3.46
C LYS A 186 25.00 8.86 3.91
N LYS A 187 24.48 7.65 4.10
CA LYS A 187 25.31 6.49 4.46
C LYS A 187 26.22 6.03 3.32
N TYR A 188 25.87 6.36 2.08
CA TYR A 188 26.55 5.90 0.86
C TYR A 188 27.11 7.05 0.00
N GLU A 189 27.04 8.29 0.50
CA GLU A 189 27.79 9.44 0.00
C GLU A 189 29.10 9.59 0.78
#